data_AF-A0A1E5FM47-F1
#
_entry.id   AF-A0A1E5FM47-F1
#
_cell.length_a   1.000
_cell.length_b   1.000
_cell.length_c   1.000
_cell.angle_alpha   90.00
_cell.angle_beta   90.00
_cell.angle_gamma   90.00
#
_symmetry.space_group_name_H-M   'P 1'
#
loop_
_entity.id
_entity.type
_entity.pdbx_description
1 polymer ?
#
loop_
_entity_poly.entity_id
_entity_poly.type
_entity_poly.pdbx_seq_one_letter_code
_entity_poly.pdbx_strand_id
1 'polypeptide(L)'
;MNNIDTQILRVLSETKFRARTIGGIAKELGINKRVVVHRLQRSKLLNQQVKIYPLRSKAGEVMVMSRERFDKTATMKERFVDAFATKRAVIK
;
A
#
# COMPACT_ATOMS: atom_id res chain seq x y z
N MET A 1 -23.67 3.19 0.09
CA MET A 1 -22.41 3.89 -0.29
C MET A 1 -21.26 2.88 -0.25
N ASN A 2 -20.90 2.29 -1.40
CA ASN A 2 -19.77 1.37 -1.50
C ASN A 2 -18.48 2.19 -1.62
N ASN A 3 -17.89 2.57 -0.49
CA ASN A 3 -16.62 3.30 -0.51
C ASN A 3 -15.47 2.30 -0.64
N ILE A 4 -15.07 2.04 -1.89
CA ILE A 4 -13.94 1.16 -2.25
C ILE A 4 -12.70 1.52 -1.42
N ASP A 5 -12.50 2.81 -1.14
CA ASP A 5 -11.41 3.33 -0.33
C ASP A 5 -11.42 2.74 1.09
N THR A 6 -12.58 2.67 1.74
CA THR A 6 -12.73 2.07 3.08
C THR A 6 -12.48 0.57 3.05
N GLN A 7 -12.86 -0.12 1.95
CA GLN A 7 -12.58 -1.55 1.78
C GLN A 7 -11.08 -1.83 1.59
N ILE A 8 -10.39 -0.98 0.80
CA ILE A 8 -8.93 -1.05 0.63
C ILE A 8 -8.23 -0.85 1.97
N LEU A 9 -8.66 0.14 2.77
CA LEU A 9 -8.10 0.36 4.10
C LEU A 9 -8.36 -0.81 5.05
N ARG A 10 -9.57 -1.37 5.03
CA ARG A 10 -9.89 -2.55 5.83
C ARG A 10 -8.94 -3.71 5.52
N VAL A 11 -8.75 -4.01 4.24
CA VAL A 11 -7.81 -5.04 3.76
C VAL A 11 -6.37 -4.78 4.20
N LEU A 12 -5.92 -3.52 4.14
CA LEU A 12 -4.58 -3.12 4.57
C LEU A 12 -4.42 -3.11 6.09
N SER A 13 -5.52 -2.98 6.84
CA SER A 13 -5.55 -2.99 8.30
C SER A 13 -5.55 -4.40 8.91
N GLU A 14 -5.71 -5.45 8.10
CA GLU A 14 -5.75 -6.84 8.59
C GLU A 14 -4.39 -7.32 9.12
N THR A 15 -4.39 -7.92 10.31
CA THR A 15 -3.20 -8.40 11.06
C THR A 15 -2.43 -9.53 10.40
N LYS A 16 -3.03 -10.21 9.42
CA LYS A 16 -2.41 -11.35 8.75
C LYS A 16 -1.22 -10.99 7.86
N PHE A 17 -1.15 -9.76 7.34
CA PHE A 17 -0.10 -9.34 6.41
C PHE A 17 0.50 -7.98 6.80
N ARG A 18 1.83 -7.87 6.82
CA ARG A 18 2.54 -6.60 7.05
C ARG A 18 2.36 -5.63 5.89
N ALA A 19 2.50 -6.13 4.66
CA ALA A 19 2.28 -5.38 3.42
C ALA A 19 1.63 -6.31 2.40
N ARG A 20 0.83 -5.76 1.48
CA ARG A 20 0.16 -6.51 0.41
C ARG A 20 0.51 -5.92 -0.96
N THR A 21 0.53 -6.77 -1.99
CA THR A 21 0.65 -6.28 -3.37
C THR A 21 -0.67 -5.71 -3.86
N ILE A 22 -0.63 -4.81 -4.85
CA ILE A 22 -1.84 -4.30 -5.52
C ILE A 22 -2.68 -5.45 -6.06
N GLY A 23 -2.02 -6.50 -6.58
CA GLY A 23 -2.69 -7.71 -7.04
C GLY A 23 -3.40 -8.48 -5.92
N GLY A 24 -2.79 -8.56 -4.73
CA GLY A 24 -3.41 -9.18 -3.56
C GLY A 24 -4.67 -8.45 -3.11
N ILE A 25 -4.63 -7.11 -3.07
CA ILE A 25 -5.79 -6.27 -2.73
C ILE A 25 -6.91 -6.44 -3.76
N ALA A 26 -6.56 -6.40 -5.05
CA ALA A 26 -7.49 -6.57 -6.15
C ALA A 26 -8.19 -7.94 -6.10
N LYS A 27 -7.44 -9.02 -5.84
CA LYS A 27 -7.97 -10.39 -5.74
C LYS A 27 -8.93 -10.55 -4.56
N GLU A 28 -8.60 -9.97 -3.42
CA GLU A 28 -9.41 -10.07 -2.20
C GLU A 28 -10.70 -9.25 -2.27
N LEU A 29 -10.64 -8.08 -2.91
CA LEU A 29 -11.81 -7.23 -3.14
C LEU A 29 -12.61 -7.61 -4.39
N GLY A 30 -12.13 -8.56 -5.20
CA GLY A 30 -12.76 -8.95 -6.47
C GLY A 30 -12.80 -7.83 -7.51
N ILE A 31 -11.90 -6.84 -7.44
CA ILE A 31 -11.87 -5.68 -8.34
C ILE A 31 -10.63 -5.68 -9.24
N ASN A 32 -10.69 -4.92 -10.32
CA ASN A 32 -9.56 -4.80 -11.25
C ASN A 32 -8.38 -4.05 -10.59
N LYS A 33 -7.16 -4.55 -10.79
CA LYS A 33 -5.91 -3.90 -10.34
C LYS A 33 -5.85 -2.41 -10.73
N ARG A 34 -6.32 -2.06 -11.95
CA ARG A 34 -6.35 -0.66 -12.42
C ARG A 34 -7.22 0.23 -11.55
N VAL A 35 -8.34 -0.28 -11.05
CA VAL A 35 -9.23 0.46 -10.15
C VAL A 35 -8.53 0.72 -8.82
N VAL A 36 -7.81 -0.27 -8.28
CA VAL A 36 -7.03 -0.11 -7.04
C VAL A 36 -5.95 0.96 -7.23
N VAL A 37 -5.18 0.91 -8.30
CA VAL A 37 -4.14 1.92 -8.60
C VAL A 37 -4.75 3.31 -8.74
N HIS A 38 -5.83 3.45 -9.53
CA HIS A 38 -6.50 4.71 -9.73
C HIS A 38 -7.03 5.31 -8.41
N ARG A 39 -7.57 4.47 -7.52
CA ARG A 39 -8.02 4.90 -6.21
C ARG A 39 -6.86 5.30 -5.32
N LEU A 40 -5.77 4.53 -5.28
CA LEU A 40 -4.57 4.88 -4.51
C LEU A 40 -3.95 6.21 -4.97
N GLN A 41 -3.93 6.49 -6.28
CA GLN A 41 -3.39 7.75 -6.81
C GLN A 41 -4.30 8.96 -6.54
N ARG A 42 -5.62 8.81 -6.71
CA ARG A 42 -6.55 9.95 -6.63
C ARG A 42 -7.17 10.20 -5.26
N SER A 43 -7.27 9.17 -4.40
CA SER A 43 -7.94 9.32 -3.11
C SER A 43 -7.00 9.98 -2.10
N LYS A 44 -7.38 11.18 -1.63
CA LYS A 44 -6.66 11.90 -0.57
C LYS A 44 -6.61 11.09 0.73
N LEU A 45 -7.69 10.36 1.02
CA LEU A 45 -7.82 9.54 2.23
C LEU A 45 -6.85 8.34 2.18
N LEU A 46 -6.76 7.65 1.04
CA LEU A 46 -5.79 6.57 0.85
C LEU A 46 -4.35 7.11 0.86
N ASN A 47 -4.07 8.26 0.22
CA ASN A 47 -2.73 8.86 0.25
C ASN A 47 -2.25 9.26 1.66
N GLN A 48 -3.18 9.60 2.56
CA GLN A 48 -2.82 9.92 3.95
C GLN A 48 -2.55 8.67 4.79
N GLN A 49 -3.33 7.60 4.57
CA GLN A 49 -3.32 6.42 5.43
C GLN A 49 -2.55 5.22 4.86
N VAL A 50 -2.22 5.22 3.56
CA VAL A 50 -1.50 4.16 2.86
C VAL A 50 -0.13 4.68 2.43
N LYS A 51 0.87 3.82 2.57
CA LYS A 51 2.24 4.07 2.16
C LYS A 51 2.74 2.95 1.26
N ILE A 52 3.55 3.32 0.27
CA ILE A 52 4.26 2.35 -0.55
C ILE A 52 5.36 1.74 0.32
N TYR A 53 5.40 0.42 0.38
CA TYR A 53 6.43 -0.27 1.12
C TYR A 53 7.72 -0.28 0.29
N PRO A 54 8.89 0.06 0.87
CA PRO A 54 10.14 0.18 0.12
C PRO A 54 10.62 -1.16 -0.47
N LEU A 55 10.20 -2.29 0.12
CA LEU A 55 10.53 -3.61 -0.38
C LEU A 55 9.47 -4.10 -1.37
N ARG A 56 9.93 -4.81 -2.40
CA ARG A 56 9.06 -5.45 -3.39
C ARG A 56 8.71 -6.87 -2.97
N SER A 57 7.66 -7.42 -3.55
CA SER A 57 7.34 -8.84 -3.37
C SER A 57 8.44 -9.73 -3.98
N LYS A 58 8.43 -11.03 -3.66
CA LYS A 58 9.34 -12.01 -4.30
C LYS A 58 9.27 -12.01 -5.83
N ALA A 59 8.13 -11.58 -6.39
CA ALA A 59 7.91 -11.44 -7.83
C ALA A 59 8.27 -10.03 -8.38
N GLY A 60 8.83 -9.15 -7.55
CA GLY A 60 9.19 -7.78 -7.94
C GLY A 60 8.01 -6.81 -7.99
N GLU A 61 6.83 -7.18 -7.47
CA GLU A 61 5.65 -6.32 -7.46
C GLU A 61 5.72 -5.26 -6.36
N VAL A 62 5.13 -4.10 -6.64
CA VAL A 62 4.97 -3.01 -5.66
C VAL A 62 4.03 -3.46 -4.53
N MET A 63 4.47 -3.22 -3.30
CA MET A 63 3.72 -3.51 -2.10
C MET A 63 3.27 -2.22 -1.43
N VAL A 64 2.11 -2.28 -0.80
CA VAL A 64 1.50 -1.18 -0.06
C VAL A 64 1.13 -1.66 1.34
N MET A 65 1.19 -0.75 2.29
CA MET A 65 0.81 -1.00 3.68
C MET A 65 0.18 0.25 4.29
N SER A 66 -0.49 0.11 5.44
CA SER A 66 -0.96 1.28 6.16
C SER A 66 0.19 2.04 6.81
N ARG A 67 0.11 3.37 6.81
CA ARG A 67 1.10 4.28 7.39
C ARG A 67 1.28 4.03 8.88
N GLU A 68 0.17 3.87 9.60
CA GLU A 68 0.18 3.53 11.03
C GLU A 68 0.99 2.27 11.33
N ARG A 69 0.92 1.26 10.45
CA ARG A 69 1.71 0.04 10.61
C ARG A 69 3.15 0.24 10.24
N PHE A 70 3.45 1.01 9.19
CA PHE A 70 4.83 1.34 8.87
C PHE A 70 5.49 2.02 10.06
N ASP A 71 4.83 2.98 10.70
CA ASP A 71 5.40 3.67 11.86
C ASP A 71 5.62 2.72 13.05
N LYS A 72 4.72 1.75 13.28
CA LYS A 72 4.85 0.78 14.37
C LYS A 72 5.81 -0.39 14.11
N THR A 73 5.94 -0.83 12.86
CA THR A 73 6.64 -2.09 12.51
C THR A 73 7.88 -1.89 11.67
N ALA A 74 8.09 -0.71 11.07
CA ALA A 74 9.26 -0.45 10.27
C ALA A 74 10.49 -0.36 11.17
N THR A 75 11.45 -1.22 10.87
CA THR A 75 12.80 -1.19 11.41
C THR A 75 13.52 0.07 10.93
N MET A 76 14.54 0.52 11.67
CA MET A 76 15.35 1.68 11.29
C MET A 76 15.87 1.58 9.84
N LYS A 77 16.33 0.39 9.41
CA LYS A 77 16.77 0.14 8.03
C LYS A 77 15.68 0.43 6.98
N GLU A 78 14.44 0.04 7.24
CA GLU A 78 13.32 0.26 6.31
C GLU A 78 12.94 1.74 6.24
N ARG A 79 13.00 2.45 7.36
CA ARG A 79 12.82 3.92 7.38
C ARG A 79 13.93 4.65 6.63
N PHE A 80 15.17 4.17 6.74
CA PHE A 80 16.30 4.68 5.97
C PHE A 80 16.09 4.46 4.47
N VAL A 81 15.81 3.21 4.05
CA VAL A 81 15.55 2.91 2.64
C VAL A 81 14.37 3.71 2.11
N ASP A 82 13.29 3.85 2.88
CA ASP A 82 12.14 4.69 2.53
C ASP A 82 12.52 6.16 2.35
N ALA A 83 13.31 6.75 3.26
CA ALA A 83 13.77 8.14 3.14
C ALA A 83 14.61 8.36 1.86
N PHE A 84 15.41 7.36 1.46
CA PHE A 84 16.20 7.43 0.22
C PHE A 84 15.38 7.08 -1.05
N ALA A 85 14.42 6.18 -0.95
CA ALA A 85 13.56 5.74 -2.06
C ALA A 85 12.44 6.75 -2.38
N THR A 86 12.00 7.53 -1.39
CA THR A 86 10.95 8.56 -1.54
C THR A 86 11.33 9.62 -2.59
N LYS A 87 12.62 9.84 -2.86
CA LYS A 87 13.09 10.72 -3.95
C LYS A 87 12.94 10.14 -5.36
N ARG A 88 12.61 8.84 -5.52
CA ARG A 88 12.60 8.14 -6.82
C ARG A 88 11.26 7.52 -7.23
N ALA A 89 10.32 7.31 -6.32
CA ALA A 89 9.10 6.57 -6.62
C ALA A 89 7.98 7.45 -7.20
N VAL A 90 8.09 7.80 -8.48
CA VAL A 90 6.90 8.20 -9.27
C VAL A 90 6.12 6.92 -9.56
N ILE A 91 4.91 6.81 -9.02
CA ILE A 91 3.96 5.74 -9.38
C ILE A 91 3.55 5.98 -10.83
N LYS A 92 4.18 5.28 -11.77
CA LYS A 92 3.73 5.20 -13.17
C LYS A 92 2.71 4.09 -13.35
#